data_AF-A0AAX0PTJ4-F1
#
_entry.id   AF-A0AAX0PTJ4-F1
#
_cell.length_a   1.000
_cell.length_b   1.000
_cell.length_c   1.000
_cell.angle_alpha   90.00
_cell.angle_beta   90.00
_cell.angle_gamma   90.00
#
_symmetry.space_group_name_H-M   'P 1'
#
loop_
_entity.id
_entity.type
_entity.pdbx_description
1 polymer ?
#
loop_
_entity_poly.entity_id
_entity_poly.type
_entity_poly.pdbx_seq_one_letter_code
_entity_poly.pdbx_strand_id
1 'polypeptide(L)'
;MNLNIILIPRQKLIDAFQASPCAMHQTDVMELSVITKPELLKKIENSTNNSCYNAPLIFMINTKKDSQFGERDASAAAENVMVEAADLGLGSVYVMGGVFALNKFPELQNELGMDEGYETTALLPLGYPADKEQVEDRSNRYKVVRK
;
A
#
# COMPACT_ATOMS: atom_id res chain seq x y z
N MET A 1 17.13 -6.64 17.32
CA MET A 1 15.94 -5.96 16.75
C MET A 1 16.36 -4.58 16.28
N ASN A 2 15.96 -4.19 15.07
CA ASN A 2 16.41 -2.95 14.44
C ASN A 2 15.58 -1.76 14.97
N LEU A 3 16.21 -0.75 15.59
CA LEU A 3 15.54 0.39 16.24
C LEU A 3 14.60 1.16 15.29
N ASN A 4 14.89 1.14 13.99
CA ASN A 4 14.09 1.82 12.95
C ASN A 4 12.68 1.22 12.75
N ILE A 5 12.44 -0.02 13.16
CA ILE A 5 11.10 -0.65 13.07
C ILE A 5 10.15 -0.08 14.14
N ILE A 6 10.69 0.36 15.29
CA ILE A 6 9.90 0.85 16.44
C ILE A 6 9.41 2.29 16.22
N LEU A 7 10.02 3.04 15.28
CA LEU A 7 9.79 4.47 15.10
C LEU A 7 8.81 4.85 13.98
N ILE A 8 8.23 3.89 13.25
CA ILE A 8 7.26 4.21 12.19
C ILE A 8 5.93 4.63 12.84
N PRO A 9 5.45 5.87 12.64
CA PRO A 9 4.22 6.37 13.27
C PRO A 9 3.00 5.88 12.49
N ARG A 10 2.75 4.57 12.56
CA ARG A 10 1.71 3.85 11.81
C ARG A 10 0.31 4.46 11.93
N GLN A 11 -0.02 5.04 13.08
CA GLN A 11 -1.34 5.63 13.28
C GLN A 11 -1.61 6.76 12.28
N LYS A 12 -0.63 7.62 12.02
CA LYS A 12 -0.78 8.70 11.03
C LYS A 12 -1.03 8.18 9.61
N LEU A 13 -0.34 7.10 9.23
CA LEU A 13 -0.55 6.44 7.94
C LEU A 13 -1.96 5.81 7.86
N ILE A 14 -2.44 5.21 8.96
CA ILE A 14 -3.81 4.68 9.04
C ILE A 14 -4.83 5.82 8.96
N ASP A 15 -4.59 6.94 9.65
CA ASP A 15 -5.47 8.11 9.61
C ASP A 15 -5.54 8.70 8.19
N ALA A 16 -4.41 8.75 7.48
CA ALA A 16 -4.36 9.16 6.07
C ALA A 16 -5.16 8.21 5.14
N PHE A 17 -5.08 6.89 5.38
CA PHE A 17 -5.92 5.91 4.69
C PHE A 17 -7.42 6.16 5.00
N GLN A 18 -7.78 6.37 6.26
CA GLN A 18 -9.18 6.59 6.68
C GLN A 18 -9.75 7.92 6.17
N ALA A 19 -8.91 8.92 5.91
CA ALA A 19 -9.30 10.22 5.36
C ALA A 19 -9.62 10.20 3.85
N SER A 20 -9.48 9.03 3.20
CA SER A 20 -9.69 8.88 1.76
C SER A 20 -11.13 9.16 1.34
N PRO A 21 -11.36 9.70 0.13
CA PRO A 21 -12.71 9.79 -0.41
C PRO A 21 -13.34 8.40 -0.55
N CYS A 22 -14.66 8.34 -0.42
CA CYS A 22 -15.42 7.09 -0.54
C CYS A 22 -16.53 7.28 -1.59
N ALA A 23 -16.41 6.58 -2.71
CA ALA A 23 -17.37 6.71 -3.80
C ALA A 23 -18.77 6.30 -3.32
N MET A 24 -19.76 7.17 -3.58
CA MET A 24 -21.16 6.94 -3.21
C MET A 24 -21.38 6.63 -1.71
N HIS A 25 -20.41 6.96 -0.84
CA HIS A 25 -20.40 6.60 0.57
C HIS A 25 -20.52 5.08 0.84
N GLN A 26 -20.02 4.24 -0.06
CA GLN A 26 -19.96 2.79 0.11
C GLN A 26 -18.77 2.37 1.00
N THR A 27 -18.91 2.57 2.31
CA THR A 27 -17.81 2.38 3.28
C THR A 27 -17.39 0.93 3.50
N ASP A 28 -18.08 -0.03 2.88
CA ASP A 28 -17.82 -1.46 2.96
C ASP A 28 -17.21 -2.00 1.66
N VAL A 29 -16.66 -1.15 0.78
CA VAL A 29 -16.03 -1.56 -0.49
C VAL A 29 -14.53 -1.81 -0.35
N MET A 30 -13.89 -1.24 0.67
CA MET A 30 -12.44 -1.24 0.84
C MET A 30 -12.05 -1.58 2.26
N GLU A 31 -10.99 -2.37 2.41
CA GLU A 31 -10.37 -2.73 3.69
C GLU A 31 -8.86 -2.56 3.62
N LEU A 32 -8.23 -2.48 4.79
CA LEU A 32 -6.78 -2.34 4.93
C LEU A 32 -6.24 -3.39 5.89
N SER A 33 -5.29 -4.18 5.41
CA SER A 33 -4.44 -5.01 6.27
C SER A 33 -3.10 -4.31 6.48
N VAL A 34 -2.76 -4.04 7.74
CA VAL A 34 -1.48 -3.40 8.15
C VAL A 34 -0.51 -4.47 8.64
N ILE A 35 0.49 -4.79 7.82
CA ILE A 35 1.37 -5.95 8.04
C ILE A 35 2.73 -5.50 8.58
N THR A 36 3.06 -5.93 9.80
CA THR A 36 4.35 -5.64 10.46
C THR A 36 5.06 -6.87 11.00
N LYS A 37 4.40 -8.03 10.99
CA LYS A 37 4.97 -9.27 11.54
C LYS A 37 6.05 -9.80 10.58
N PRO A 38 7.32 -9.96 11.02
CA PRO A 38 8.42 -10.35 10.13
C PRO A 38 8.16 -11.62 9.31
N GLU A 39 7.49 -12.60 9.90
CA GLU A 39 7.13 -13.85 9.24
C GLU A 39 6.11 -13.65 8.12
N LEU A 40 5.13 -12.75 8.29
CA LEU A 40 4.13 -12.43 7.26
C LEU A 40 4.75 -11.57 6.15
N LEU A 41 5.59 -10.60 6.52
CA LEU A 41 6.34 -9.79 5.54
C LEU A 41 7.22 -10.67 4.64
N LYS A 42 7.89 -11.67 5.22
CA LYS A 42 8.70 -12.63 4.46
C LYS A 42 7.85 -13.49 3.51
N LYS A 43 6.64 -13.89 3.92
CA LYS A 43 5.71 -14.61 3.04
C LYS A 43 5.30 -13.74 1.85
N ILE A 44 4.93 -12.47 2.09
CA ILE A 44 4.60 -11.52 1.03
C ILE A 44 5.79 -11.32 0.08
N GLU A 45 6.99 -11.08 0.60
CA GLU A 45 8.19 -10.87 -0.22
C GLU A 45 8.45 -12.06 -1.16
N ASN A 46 8.39 -13.29 -0.64
CA ASN A 46 8.56 -14.50 -1.43
C ASN A 46 7.45 -14.67 -2.48
N SER A 47 6.19 -14.46 -2.11
CA SER A 47 5.03 -14.60 -3.00
C SER A 47 4.96 -13.50 -4.07
N THR A 48 5.66 -12.38 -3.87
CA THR A 48 5.69 -11.24 -4.79
C THR A 48 6.98 -11.13 -5.59
N ASN A 49 7.79 -12.19 -5.65
CA ASN A 49 9.10 -12.20 -6.33
C ASN A 49 10.03 -11.06 -5.86
N ASN A 50 10.07 -10.80 -4.56
CA ASN A 50 10.85 -9.75 -3.91
C ASN A 50 10.49 -8.33 -4.36
N SER A 51 9.22 -8.09 -4.73
CA SER A 51 8.77 -6.76 -5.16
C SER A 51 8.45 -5.82 -3.99
N CYS A 52 8.52 -6.28 -2.73
CA CYS A 52 8.26 -5.45 -1.56
C CYS A 52 9.54 -4.97 -0.86
N TYR A 53 10.72 -5.26 -1.43
CA TYR A 53 12.02 -4.71 -1.06
C TYR A 53 12.37 -4.90 0.43
N ASN A 54 11.92 -6.00 1.03
CA ASN A 54 12.06 -6.26 2.46
C ASN A 54 11.57 -5.12 3.37
N ALA A 55 10.55 -4.37 2.94
CA ALA A 55 10.00 -3.27 3.72
C ALA A 55 9.52 -3.75 5.11
N PRO A 56 9.77 -2.96 6.18
CA PRO A 56 9.35 -3.31 7.54
C PRO A 56 7.84 -3.13 7.79
N LEU A 57 7.13 -2.52 6.86
CA LEU A 57 5.69 -2.26 6.90
C LEU A 57 5.12 -2.45 5.51
N ILE A 58 4.01 -3.17 5.40
CA ILE A 58 3.22 -3.24 4.17
C ILE A 58 1.78 -2.88 4.49
N PHE A 59 1.23 -1.92 3.74
CA PHE A 59 -0.20 -1.68 3.65
C PHE A 59 -0.73 -2.48 2.46
N MET A 60 -1.60 -3.44 2.73
CA MET A 60 -2.30 -4.24 1.73
C MET A 60 -3.74 -3.73 1.68
N ILE A 61 -4.06 -2.94 0.65
CA ILE A 61 -5.40 -2.36 0.46
C ILE A 61 -6.18 -3.32 -0.43
N ASN A 62 -7.29 -3.83 0.10
CA ASN A 62 -8.15 -4.76 -0.61
C ASN A 62 -9.49 -4.11 -0.92
N THR A 63 -10.11 -4.51 -2.02
CA THR A 63 -11.45 -4.04 -2.39
C THR A 63 -12.34 -5.20 -2.78
N LYS A 64 -13.65 -5.03 -2.62
CA LYS A 64 -14.63 -6.02 -3.06
C LYS A 64 -14.44 -6.30 -4.54
N LYS A 65 -14.41 -7.58 -4.90
CA LYS A 65 -14.44 -8.02 -6.31
C LYS A 65 -15.65 -7.41 -7.00
N ASP A 66 -15.48 -7.08 -8.27
CA ASP A 66 -16.51 -6.48 -9.14
C ASP A 66 -17.01 -5.09 -8.67
N SER A 67 -16.35 -4.45 -7.70
CA SER A 67 -16.67 -3.07 -7.33
C SER A 67 -16.42 -2.12 -8.50
N GLN A 68 -17.43 -1.32 -8.85
CA GLN A 68 -17.29 -0.29 -9.88
C GLN A 68 -16.27 0.80 -9.49
N PHE A 69 -16.05 1.01 -8.18
CA PHE A 69 -15.25 2.12 -7.66
C PHE A 69 -13.99 1.68 -6.91
N GLY A 70 -13.87 0.41 -6.52
CA GLY A 70 -12.83 -0.11 -5.63
C GLY A 70 -11.42 0.32 -6.04
N GLU A 71 -11.03 0.09 -7.29
CA GLU A 71 -9.70 0.48 -7.79
C GLU A 71 -9.39 1.98 -7.66
N ARG A 72 -10.39 2.85 -7.87
CA ARG A 72 -10.23 4.31 -7.75
C ARG A 72 -10.09 4.74 -6.30
N ASP A 73 -10.94 4.19 -5.43
CA ASP A 73 -10.91 4.49 -4.00
C ASP A 73 -9.61 3.99 -3.37
N ALA A 74 -9.16 2.77 -3.71
CA ALA A 74 -7.88 2.21 -3.26
C ALA A 74 -6.68 3.02 -3.76
N SER A 75 -6.71 3.51 -5.00
CA SER A 75 -5.63 4.35 -5.54
C SER A 75 -5.54 5.70 -4.84
N ALA A 76 -6.70 6.32 -4.55
CA ALA A 76 -6.74 7.57 -3.77
C ALA A 76 -6.23 7.36 -2.34
N ALA A 77 -6.63 6.25 -1.70
CA ALA A 77 -6.17 5.90 -0.38
C ALA A 77 -4.67 5.60 -0.32
N ALA A 78 -4.16 4.91 -1.33
CA ALA A 78 -2.74 4.68 -1.48
C ALA A 78 -1.96 5.99 -1.59
N GLU A 79 -2.40 6.92 -2.43
CA GLU A 79 -1.74 8.22 -2.59
C GLU A 79 -1.75 9.02 -1.28
N ASN A 80 -2.87 9.05 -0.55
CA ASN A 80 -2.93 9.70 0.77
C ASN A 80 -1.87 9.14 1.74
N VAL A 81 -1.76 7.80 1.81
CA VAL A 81 -0.75 7.12 2.65
C VAL A 81 0.67 7.46 2.18
N MET A 82 0.93 7.49 0.88
CA MET A 82 2.25 7.79 0.32
C MET A 82 2.67 9.25 0.56
N VAL A 83 1.72 10.20 0.50
CA VAL A 83 1.95 11.61 0.84
C VAL A 83 2.27 11.79 2.33
N GLU A 84 1.49 11.16 3.23
CA GLU A 84 1.78 11.19 4.67
C GLU A 84 3.13 10.49 4.97
N ALA A 85 3.43 9.38 4.29
CA ALA A 85 4.71 8.71 4.42
C ALA A 85 5.88 9.64 4.07
N ALA A 86 5.75 10.44 2.99
CA ALA A 86 6.76 11.41 2.59
C ALA A 86 6.94 12.52 3.65
N ASP A 87 5.84 13.06 4.22
CA ASP A 87 5.92 14.07 5.31
C ASP A 87 6.63 13.52 6.56
N LEU A 88 6.47 12.21 6.81
CA LEU A 88 7.12 11.48 7.89
C LEU A 88 8.58 11.08 7.59
N GLY A 89 9.10 11.38 6.40
CA GLY A 89 10.45 11.01 5.97
C GLY A 89 10.62 9.51 5.65
N LEU A 90 9.52 8.82 5.35
CA LEU A 90 9.51 7.43 4.90
C LEU A 90 9.55 7.36 3.36
N GLY A 91 10.19 6.33 2.85
CA GLY A 91 10.03 5.88 1.46
C GLY A 91 8.81 4.99 1.33
N SER A 92 8.12 5.09 0.20
CA SER A 92 6.98 4.24 -0.15
C SER A 92 6.95 3.95 -1.66
N VAL A 93 6.40 2.80 -2.04
CA VAL A 93 6.26 2.39 -3.45
C VAL A 93 4.88 1.79 -3.70
N TYR A 94 4.25 2.15 -4.81
CA TYR A 94 3.03 1.48 -5.29
C TYR A 94 3.40 0.26 -6.14
N VAL A 95 3.09 -0.96 -5.66
CA VAL A 95 3.61 -2.21 -6.25
C VAL A 95 2.51 -3.04 -6.94
N MET A 96 2.16 -2.68 -8.18
CA MET A 96 1.19 -3.44 -8.99
C MET A 96 1.63 -4.88 -9.32
N GLY A 97 2.92 -5.11 -9.57
CA GLY A 97 3.44 -6.45 -9.84
C GLY A 97 3.23 -7.41 -8.65
N GLY A 98 3.38 -6.87 -7.43
CA GLY A 98 3.13 -7.59 -6.19
C GLY A 98 1.65 -7.88 -5.96
N VAL A 99 0.75 -6.95 -6.31
CA VAL A 99 -0.70 -7.18 -6.30
C VAL A 99 -1.07 -8.39 -7.18
N PHE A 100 -0.62 -8.41 -8.44
CA PHE A 100 -0.93 -9.51 -9.36
C PHE A 100 -0.34 -10.86 -8.91
N ALA A 101 0.82 -10.83 -8.25
CA ALA A 101 1.43 -12.04 -7.71
C ALA A 101 0.67 -12.53 -6.47
N LEU A 102 0.34 -11.63 -5.53
CA LEU A 102 -0.31 -11.96 -4.26
C LEU A 102 -1.75 -12.47 -4.44
N ASN A 103 -2.49 -11.92 -5.42
CA ASN A 103 -3.83 -12.42 -5.79
C ASN A 103 -3.86 -13.87 -6.30
N LYS A 104 -2.70 -14.51 -6.53
CA LYS A 104 -2.60 -15.95 -6.83
C LYS A 104 -2.53 -16.83 -5.59
N PHE A 105 -2.47 -16.24 -4.39
CA PHE A 105 -2.30 -16.94 -3.11
C PHE A 105 -3.46 -16.61 -2.14
N PRO A 106 -4.69 -17.09 -2.42
CA PRO A 106 -5.86 -16.75 -1.61
C PRO A 106 -5.75 -17.18 -0.13
N GLU A 107 -5.07 -18.30 0.14
CA GLU A 107 -4.81 -18.75 1.53
C GLU A 107 -3.91 -17.75 2.29
N LEU A 108 -2.91 -17.19 1.60
CA LEU A 108 -2.04 -16.17 2.20
C LEU A 108 -2.83 -14.86 2.41
N GLN A 109 -3.68 -14.46 1.48
CA GLN A 109 -4.49 -13.25 1.65
C GLN A 109 -5.43 -13.36 2.85
N ASN A 110 -6.07 -14.52 3.04
CA ASN A 110 -6.87 -14.79 4.23
C ASN A 110 -6.02 -14.74 5.51
N GLU A 111 -4.83 -15.37 5.52
CA GLU A 111 -3.90 -15.29 6.65
C GLU A 111 -3.50 -13.84 6.99
N LEU A 112 -3.41 -12.97 5.98
CA LEU A 112 -3.11 -11.54 6.12
C LEU A 112 -4.32 -10.72 6.58
N GLY A 113 -5.48 -11.34 6.78
CA GLY A 113 -6.69 -10.70 7.27
C GLY A 113 -7.54 -10.06 6.19
N MET A 114 -7.51 -10.58 4.97
CA MET A 114 -8.43 -10.18 3.89
C MET A 114 -9.76 -10.93 4.00
N ASP A 115 -10.87 -10.20 3.95
CA ASP A 115 -12.21 -10.80 4.00
C ASP A 115 -12.54 -11.58 2.71
N GLU A 116 -13.45 -12.57 2.81
CA GLU A 116 -13.96 -13.28 1.63
C GLU A 116 -14.69 -12.31 0.70
N GLY A 117 -14.51 -12.48 -0.61
CA GLY A 117 -15.11 -11.61 -1.63
C GLY A 117 -14.28 -10.37 -1.97
N TYR A 118 -13.14 -10.17 -1.31
CA TYR A 118 -12.19 -9.12 -1.64
C TYR A 118 -11.03 -9.63 -2.50
N GLU A 119 -10.33 -8.69 -3.12
CA GLU A 119 -9.03 -8.90 -3.76
C GLU A 119 -8.07 -7.78 -3.37
N THR A 120 -6.76 -8.07 -3.36
CA THR A 120 -5.76 -7.02 -3.18
C THR A 120 -5.76 -6.12 -4.40
N THR A 121 -5.83 -4.81 -4.19
CA THR A 121 -5.94 -3.79 -5.24
C THR A 121 -4.74 -2.86 -5.24
N ALA A 122 -4.20 -2.54 -4.06
CA ALA A 122 -2.94 -1.81 -3.92
C ALA A 122 -2.07 -2.47 -2.85
N LEU A 123 -0.76 -2.50 -3.12
CA LEU A 123 0.24 -3.00 -2.19
C LEU A 123 1.31 -1.93 -2.01
N LEU A 124 1.50 -1.48 -0.77
CA LEU A 124 2.36 -0.37 -0.41
C LEU A 124 3.39 -0.82 0.62
N PRO A 125 4.61 -1.20 0.20
CA PRO A 125 5.74 -1.34 1.08
C PRO A 125 6.21 0.05 1.54
N LEU A 126 6.42 0.21 2.84
CA LEU A 126 6.85 1.46 3.48
C LEU A 126 8.01 1.21 4.44
N GLY A 127 8.94 2.16 4.52
CA GLY A 127 10.04 2.11 5.48
C GLY A 127 10.96 3.32 5.39
N TYR A 128 11.94 3.40 6.29
CA TYR A 128 12.99 4.40 6.18
C TYR A 128 13.91 4.05 5.00
N PRO A 129 14.16 4.99 4.07
CA PRO A 129 15.06 4.78 2.95
C PRO A 129 16.46 4.38 3.43
N ALA A 130 17.08 3.37 2.78
CA ALA A 130 18.44 2.96 3.09
C ALA A 130 19.48 3.98 2.61
N ASP A 131 19.18 4.67 1.51
CA ASP A 131 20.00 5.70 0.91
C ASP A 131 19.23 7.01 0.80
N LYS A 132 19.96 8.14 0.72
CA LYS A 132 19.34 9.42 0.36
C LYS A 132 18.90 9.34 -1.10
N GLU A 133 17.59 9.36 -1.35
CA GLU A 133 17.05 9.34 -2.69
C GLU A 133 17.59 10.51 -3.52
N GLN A 134 18.06 10.21 -4.73
CA GLN A 134 18.22 11.24 -5.75
C GLN A 134 16.83 11.54 -6.29
N VAL A 135 16.31 12.72 -5.93
CA VAL A 135 15.03 13.19 -6.44
C VAL A 135 15.17 13.48 -7.93
N GLU A 136 14.54 12.65 -8.75
CA GLU A 136 14.38 12.89 -10.18
C GLU A 136 13.50 14.14 -10.38
N ASP A 137 13.88 15.04 -11.29
CA ASP A 137 12.99 16.12 -11.71
C ASP A 137 11.81 15.55 -12.51
N ARG A 138 10.62 15.60 -11.90
CA ARG A 138 9.37 15.10 -12.48
C ARG A 138 8.45 16.22 -12.99
N SER A 139 8.93 17.46 -13.06
CA SER A 139 8.14 18.65 -13.45
C SER A 139 7.47 18.53 -14.83
N ASN A 140 8.00 17.68 -15.73
CA ASN A 140 7.52 17.51 -17.09
C ASN A 140 7.21 16.04 -17.46
N ARG A 141 6.79 15.22 -16.48
CA ARG A 141 6.57 13.77 -16.67
C ARG A 141 5.41 13.42 -17.62
N TYR A 142 4.35 14.23 -17.64
CA TYR A 142 3.16 13.99 -18.46
C TYR A 142 2.81 15.21 -19.31
N LYS A 143 2.19 14.97 -20.48
CA LYS A 143 1.68 16.03 -21.35
C LYS A 143 0.52 16.75 -20.66
N VAL A 144 0.66 18.07 -20.43
CA VAL A 144 -0.41 18.94 -19.91
C VAL A 144 -0.89 19.85 -21.03
N VAL A 145 -2.20 19.85 -21.29
CA VAL A 145 -2.85 20.76 -22.26
C VAL A 145 -3.56 21.87 -21.48
N ARG A 146 -3.19 23.12 -21.72
CA ARG A 146 -3.88 24.31 -21.20
C ARG A 146 -4.68 24.93 -22.35
N LYS A 147 -5.98 25.16 -22.16
CA LYS A 147 -6.87 25.85 -23.09
C LYS A 147 -7.51 27.03 -22.38
#